data_AF-A0A0E3QBE8-F1
#
_entry.id   AF-A0A0E3QBE8-F1
#
_cell.length_a   1.000
_cell.length_b   1.000
_cell.length_c   1.000
_cell.angle_alpha   90.00
_cell.angle_beta   90.00
_cell.angle_gamma   90.00
#
_symmetry.space_group_name_H-M   'P 1'
#
loop_
_entity.id
_entity.type
_entity.pdbx_description
1 polymer ?
#
loop_
_entity_poly.entity_id
_entity_poly.type
_entity_poly.pdbx_seq_one_letter_code
_entity_poly.pdbx_strand_id
1 'polypeptide(L)'
;MQAASALAFRRPDLYRAAAAHKGVDAVEDAISDGFKILALDGCSDRCATKKLDEAGMKADTYLMVTELGVEKTRPSDVKPEYVEKIVRAIKEA
;
A
#
# COMPACT_ATOMS: atom_id res chain seq x y z
N MET A 1 3.24 -3.61 -5.12
CA MET A 1 2.95 -4.86 -4.37
C MET A 1 3.93 -5.10 -3.22
N GLN A 2 5.25 -4.86 -3.38
CA GLN A 2 6.26 -5.20 -2.35
C GLN A 2 6.06 -4.52 -0.98
N ALA A 3 5.85 -3.21 -0.97
CA ALA A 3 5.65 -2.45 0.26
C ALA A 3 4.40 -2.91 1.04
N ALA A 4 3.24 -2.99 0.37
CA ALA A 4 1.97 -3.39 1.00
C ALA A 4 2.03 -4.81 1.58
N SER A 5 2.55 -5.79 0.82
CA SER A 5 2.68 -7.16 1.31
C SER A 5 3.68 -7.28 2.47
N ALA A 6 4.78 -6.53 2.44
CA ALA A 6 5.74 -6.50 3.55
C ALA A 6 5.14 -5.90 4.83
N LEU A 7 4.30 -4.84 4.70
CA LEU A 7 3.56 -4.26 5.81
C LEU A 7 2.59 -5.27 6.44
N ALA A 8 1.74 -5.89 5.61
CA ALA A 8 0.76 -6.88 6.08
C ALA A 8 1.43 -8.11 6.70
N PHE A 9 2.56 -8.58 6.14
CA PHE A 9 3.32 -9.69 6.73
C PHE A 9 3.94 -9.32 8.08
N ARG A 10 4.50 -8.11 8.22
CA ARG A 10 5.18 -7.70 9.47
C ARG A 10 4.23 -7.19 10.55
N ARG A 11 3.05 -6.69 10.16
CA ARG A 11 2.03 -6.09 11.04
C ARG A 11 0.62 -6.54 10.62
N PRO A 12 0.33 -7.85 10.67
CA PRO A 12 -0.96 -8.41 10.24
C PRO A 12 -2.12 -7.98 11.15
N ASP A 13 -1.82 -7.49 12.35
CA ASP A 13 -2.77 -6.88 13.29
C ASP A 13 -3.30 -5.51 12.82
N LEU A 14 -2.56 -4.83 11.93
CA LEU A 14 -2.87 -3.47 11.50
C LEU A 14 -3.14 -3.33 10.00
N TYR A 15 -2.50 -4.14 9.16
CA TYR A 15 -2.56 -3.97 7.71
C TYR A 15 -3.03 -5.23 7.00
N ARG A 16 -3.93 -5.04 6.03
CA ARG A 16 -4.27 -6.02 5.00
C ARG A 16 -3.71 -5.54 3.67
N ALA A 17 -3.14 -6.45 2.88
CA ALA A 17 -2.56 -6.11 1.58
C ALA A 17 -3.51 -6.50 0.44
N ALA A 18 -3.86 -5.53 -0.40
CA ALA A 18 -4.53 -5.76 -1.68
C ALA A 18 -3.55 -5.45 -2.83
N ALA A 19 -3.46 -6.34 -3.81
CA ALA A 19 -2.59 -6.14 -4.97
C ALA A 19 -3.39 -5.56 -6.14
N ALA A 20 -2.97 -4.40 -6.66
CA ALA A 20 -3.65 -3.70 -7.75
C ALA A 20 -4.01 -4.57 -8.98
N HIS A 21 -3.16 -5.55 -9.33
CA HIS A 21 -3.40 -6.45 -10.47
C HIS A 21 -4.45 -7.55 -10.20
N LYS A 22 -4.92 -7.68 -8.96
CA LYS A 22 -5.98 -8.61 -8.54
C LYS A 22 -7.37 -7.97 -8.49
N GLY A 23 -7.49 -6.68 -8.83
CA GLY A 23 -8.76 -5.95 -8.73
C GLY A 23 -8.93 -5.26 -7.38
N VAL A 24 -10.16 -4.86 -7.08
CA VAL A 24 -10.53 -4.07 -5.89
C VAL A 24 -11.40 -4.84 -4.89
N ASP A 25 -11.80 -6.07 -5.17
CA ASP A 25 -12.68 -6.88 -4.31
C ASP A 25 -12.16 -6.95 -2.86
N ALA A 26 -10.86 -7.22 -2.69
CA ALA A 26 -10.22 -7.26 -1.37
C ALA A 26 -10.18 -5.89 -0.65
N VAL A 27 -10.28 -4.80 -1.41
CA VAL A 27 -10.40 -3.44 -0.87
C VAL A 27 -11.84 -3.18 -0.44
N GLU A 28 -12.83 -3.57 -1.23
CA GLU A 28 -14.27 -3.46 -0.91
C GLU A 28 -14.63 -4.20 0.38
N ASP A 29 -14.16 -5.43 0.51
CA ASP A 29 -14.33 -6.24 1.72
C ASP A 29 -13.73 -5.52 2.93
N ALA A 30 -12.53 -4.95 2.79
CA ALA A 30 -11.87 -4.25 3.88
C ALA A 30 -12.60 -2.95 4.27
N ILE A 31 -13.13 -2.19 3.30
CA ILE A 31 -13.95 -1.00 3.57
C ILE A 31 -15.21 -1.39 4.36
N SER A 32 -15.86 -2.50 3.99
CA SER A 32 -17.05 -3.01 4.68
C SER A 32 -16.76 -3.40 6.14
N ASP A 33 -15.54 -3.85 6.42
CA ASP A 33 -15.02 -4.12 7.78
C ASP A 33 -14.59 -2.83 8.53
N GLY A 34 -14.71 -1.65 7.93
CA GLY A 34 -14.37 -0.36 8.52
C GLY A 34 -12.90 0.05 8.39
N PHE A 35 -12.12 -0.60 7.51
CA PHE A 35 -10.73 -0.20 7.25
C PHE A 35 -10.66 1.07 6.39
N LYS A 36 -9.60 1.85 6.61
CA LYS A 36 -9.17 2.92 5.70
C LYS A 36 -8.32 2.38 4.56
N ILE A 37 -8.41 3.02 3.40
CA ILE A 37 -7.67 2.69 2.19
C ILE A 37 -6.37 3.49 2.15
N LEU A 38 -5.24 2.77 2.12
CA LEU A 38 -3.91 3.32 1.87
C LEU A 38 -3.43 2.91 0.48
N ALA A 39 -3.28 3.87 -0.44
CA ALA A 39 -2.67 3.63 -1.74
C ALA A 39 -1.14 3.78 -1.66
N LEU A 40 -0.42 2.70 -1.95
CA LEU A 40 1.04 2.66 -2.03
C LEU A 40 1.50 2.47 -3.47
N ASP A 41 1.95 3.55 -4.09
CA ASP A 41 2.53 3.53 -5.44
C ASP A 41 4.06 3.63 -5.37
N GLY A 42 4.75 2.90 -6.26
CA GLY A 42 6.22 2.85 -6.28
C GLY A 42 6.82 3.34 -7.59
N CYS A 43 6.01 3.91 -8.49
CA CYS A 43 6.45 4.54 -9.72
C CYS A 43 5.35 5.47 -10.23
N SER A 44 5.68 6.27 -11.24
CA SER A 44 4.77 7.20 -11.92
C SER A 44 3.57 6.53 -12.58
N ASP A 45 3.59 5.21 -12.80
CA ASP A 45 2.45 4.48 -13.37
C ASP A 45 1.24 4.45 -12.43
N ARG A 46 1.45 4.66 -11.13
CA ARG A 46 0.41 4.78 -10.10
C ARG A 46 -0.63 3.66 -10.15
N CYS A 47 -0.18 2.41 -10.28
CA CYS A 47 -1.06 1.28 -10.53
C CYS A 47 -2.10 1.07 -9.41
N ALA A 48 -1.77 1.33 -8.15
CA ALA A 48 -2.72 1.20 -7.05
C ALA A 48 -3.79 2.30 -7.14
N THR A 49 -3.37 3.56 -7.26
CA THR A 49 -4.29 4.70 -7.37
C THR A 49 -5.22 4.57 -8.58
N LYS A 50 -4.68 4.25 -9.77
CA LYS A 50 -5.47 4.05 -10.98
C LYS A 50 -6.56 2.99 -10.81
N LYS A 51 -6.26 1.90 -10.11
CA LYS A 51 -7.24 0.83 -9.88
C LYS A 51 -8.37 1.24 -8.94
N LEU A 52 -8.07 2.07 -7.94
CA LEU A 52 -9.09 2.68 -7.10
C LEU A 52 -9.95 3.65 -7.91
N ASP A 53 -9.33 4.53 -8.72
CA ASP A 53 -10.04 5.50 -9.55
C ASP A 53 -10.98 4.82 -10.57
N GLU A 54 -10.51 3.76 -11.24
CA GLU A 54 -11.31 2.95 -12.16
C GLU A 54 -12.54 2.32 -11.48
N ALA A 55 -12.44 2.01 -10.19
CA ALA A 55 -13.52 1.48 -9.37
C ALA A 55 -14.38 2.57 -8.70
N GLY A 56 -14.11 3.86 -8.95
CA GLY A 56 -14.80 4.97 -8.29
C GLY A 56 -14.47 5.13 -6.80
N MET A 57 -13.38 4.51 -6.33
CA MET A 57 -12.91 4.59 -4.95
C MET A 57 -11.81 5.64 -4.80
N LYS A 58 -11.66 6.18 -3.59
CA LYS A 58 -10.58 7.08 -3.24
C LYS A 58 -9.82 6.55 -2.04
N ALA A 59 -8.49 6.60 -2.11
CA ALA A 59 -7.67 6.33 -0.96
C ALA A 59 -7.85 7.42 0.10
N ASP A 60 -7.96 7.02 1.38
CA ASP A 60 -7.89 7.95 2.52
C ASP A 60 -6.49 8.55 2.66
N THR A 61 -5.48 7.76 2.30
CA THR A 61 -4.08 8.18 2.32
C THR A 61 -3.37 7.66 1.09
N TYR A 62 -2.55 8.49 0.47
CA TYR A 62 -1.73 8.14 -0.68
C TYR A 62 -0.25 8.35 -0.35
N LEU A 63 0.59 7.43 -0.82
CA LEU A 63 2.03 7.55 -0.66
C LEU A 63 2.78 6.99 -1.88
N MET A 64 3.69 7.81 -2.43
CA MET A 64 4.70 7.38 -3.40
C MET A 64 5.94 6.87 -2.66
N VAL A 65 6.08 5.56 -2.48
CA VAL A 65 7.13 4.98 -1.61
C VAL A 65 8.55 5.37 -2.06
N THR A 66 8.75 5.58 -3.36
CA THR A 66 10.06 6.00 -3.90
C THR A 66 10.46 7.41 -3.47
N GLU A 67 9.51 8.29 -3.16
CA GLU A 67 9.80 9.63 -2.63
C GLU A 67 10.33 9.57 -1.18
N LEU A 68 10.09 8.46 -0.48
CA LEU A 68 10.71 8.18 0.83
C LEU A 68 12.12 7.55 0.72
N GLY A 69 12.66 7.46 -0.49
CA GLY A 69 13.91 6.76 -0.78
C GLY A 69 13.79 5.23 -0.68
N VAL A 70 12.58 4.67 -0.80
CA VAL A 70 12.38 3.22 -0.90
C VAL A 70 12.64 2.79 -2.34
N GLU A 71 13.72 2.06 -2.54
CA GLU A 71 14.10 1.54 -3.86
C GLU A 71 13.28 0.31 -4.24
N LYS A 72 13.09 0.12 -5.54
CA LYS A 72 12.48 -1.10 -6.09
C LYS A 72 13.44 -2.27 -5.89
N THR A 73 13.04 -3.24 -5.08
CA THR A 73 13.86 -4.42 -4.75
C THR A 73 13.13 -5.69 -5.18
N ARG A 74 13.58 -6.89 -4.81
CA ARG A 74 12.75 -8.10 -4.90
C ARG A 74 11.95 -8.24 -3.59
N PRO A 75 10.81 -8.95 -3.58
CA PRO A 75 10.05 -9.17 -2.34
C PRO A 75 10.89 -9.76 -1.19
N SER A 76 11.84 -10.64 -1.51
CA SER A 76 12.78 -11.24 -0.54
C SER A 76 13.78 -10.25 0.06
N ASP A 77 13.99 -9.10 -0.60
CA ASP A 77 15.09 -8.18 -0.33
C ASP A 77 14.59 -6.87 0.33
N VAL A 78 13.31 -6.81 0.69
CA VAL A 78 12.71 -5.63 1.34
C VAL A 78 13.30 -5.45 2.73
N LYS A 79 14.18 -4.45 2.86
CA LYS A 79 14.82 -4.09 4.12
C LYS A 79 13.80 -3.72 5.22
N PRO A 80 14.05 -4.06 6.49
CA PRO A 80 13.26 -3.58 7.64
C PRO A 80 13.05 -2.06 7.64
N GLU A 81 14.13 -1.30 7.40
CA GLU A 81 14.13 0.16 7.40
C GLU A 81 13.12 0.79 6.42
N TYR A 82 12.86 0.15 5.28
CA TYR A 82 11.89 0.66 4.29
C TYR A 82 10.46 0.56 4.83
N VAL A 83 10.15 -0.52 5.54
CA VAL A 83 8.83 -0.69 6.15
C VAL A 83 8.65 0.30 7.29
N GLU A 84 9.67 0.53 8.11
CA GLU A 84 9.62 1.53 9.18
C GLU A 84 9.39 2.95 8.65
N LYS A 85 10.11 3.34 7.58
CA LYS A 85 9.89 4.63 6.91
C LYS A 85 8.45 4.79 6.43
N ILE A 86 7.89 3.74 5.81
CA ILE A 86 6.51 3.78 5.31
C ILE A 86 5.51 3.86 6.46
N VAL A 87 5.66 3.03 7.51
CA VAL A 87 4.78 3.09 8.70
C VAL A 87 4.84 4.46 9.35
N ARG A 88 6.03 5.06 9.46
CA ARG A 88 6.19 6.39 10.02
C ARG A 88 5.46 7.44 9.18
N ALA A 89 5.64 7.42 7.86
CA ALA A 89 4.95 8.35 6.96
C ALA A 89 3.42 8.20 7.04
N ILE A 90 2.90 6.98 7.20
CA ILE A 90 1.45 6.73 7.38
C ILE A 90 0.94 7.33 8.69
N LYS A 91 1.72 7.27 9.78
CA LYS A 91 1.31 7.81 11.09
C LYS A 91 1.36 9.34 11.17
N GLU A 92 2.16 9.97 10.31
CA GLU A 92 2.34 11.42 10.25
C GLU A 92 1.40 12.10 9.25
N ALA A 93 0.66 11.33 8.44
CA ALA A 93 -0.34 11.79 7.47
C ALA A 93 -1.75 11.86 8.08
#